data_AF-A0A5J4NM95-F1
#
_entry.id   AF-A0A5J4NM95-F1
#
_cell.length_a   1.000
_cell.length_b   1.000
_cell.length_c   1.000
_cell.angle_alpha   90.00
_cell.angle_beta   90.00
_cell.angle_gamma   90.00
#
_symmetry.space_group_name_H-M   'P 1'
#
loop_
_entity.id
_entity.type
_entity.pdbx_description
1 polymer ?
#
loop_
_entity_poly.entity_id
_entity_poly.type
_entity_poly.pdbx_seq_one_letter_code
_entity_poly.pdbx_strand_id
1 'polypeptide(L)'
;MGSAGVAMAAGLKKIAFLGRWMGNTLSVVPLRMQSSVQSAQFNLEEYKCYKLDSVPPAHVECTRDDCLKYLGMMQRIRRMETAAGNLYKEKHVRGFCHLYSGQEAVAVGIEAALQPGDTIITAYRCHAFTLTRGVSMHAILAELTGRKTGCSSALGGSMHLFHKDFFGGNGIVGAQVPLGVGIGLRMKHRGDKSVSVTLYGDGAANQGQVFEAYNMAKLWNLPIVFICENNKYGMGTSAQRASANTAYFTRGDYIPGLWVDGMDILTVREAMRFARDWCVSGKGPLILEMETYRYHGHSMSDPGTSYRTREEVQSVRRGRDPITLFQKRLSESQLVTEEETKALEKQIRQEVDKAAEQCLMDPEPDEEHRFFNAYQLMPVGFRVRGCDPLTWFTPKQ
;
A
#
# COMPACT_ATOMS: atom_id res chain seq x y z
N MET A 1 57.10 17.09 11.33
CA MET A 1 56.48 16.53 12.55
C MET A 1 54.97 16.68 12.36
N GLY A 2 54.29 15.69 11.76
CA GLY A 2 53.45 14.70 12.46
C GLY A 2 52.08 15.35 12.75
N SER A 3 50.92 14.93 12.23
CA SER A 3 50.31 13.60 12.05
C SER A 3 49.29 13.69 10.89
N ALA A 4 49.25 12.77 9.92
CA ALA A 4 48.63 11.44 9.95
C ALA A 4 47.10 11.43 10.24
N GLY A 5 46.32 11.41 9.15
CA GLY A 5 45.23 10.45 8.91
C GLY A 5 43.97 10.48 9.77
N VAL A 6 42.83 10.88 9.16
CA VAL A 6 41.53 10.22 9.41
C VAL A 6 40.77 10.13 8.09
N ALA A 7 41.04 9.05 7.34
CA ALA A 7 40.09 8.49 6.39
C ALA A 7 39.54 7.22 7.03
N MET A 8 38.32 7.27 7.57
CA MET A 8 37.43 6.11 7.80
C MET A 8 36.16 6.58 8.53
N ALA A 9 35.02 6.50 7.85
CA ALA A 9 33.75 5.96 8.38
C ALA A 9 32.64 6.09 7.32
N ALA A 10 32.91 5.65 6.08
CA ALA A 10 31.88 5.35 5.10
C ALA A 10 31.41 3.92 5.32
N GLY A 11 30.67 3.67 6.40
CA GLY A 11 30.24 2.32 6.75
C GLY A 11 29.47 2.27 8.04
N LEU A 12 28.23 2.75 8.05
CA LEU A 12 27.22 2.46 9.10
C LEU A 12 25.79 2.94 8.77
N LYS A 13 25.50 3.46 7.56
CA LYS A 13 24.15 3.95 7.18
C LYS A 13 23.21 2.90 6.55
N LYS A 14 23.60 1.63 6.43
CA LYS A 14 22.73 0.56 5.89
C LYS A 14 21.75 -0.06 6.91
N ILE A 15 21.88 0.23 8.19
CA ILE A 15 21.13 -0.49 9.25
C ILE A 15 19.81 0.21 9.64
N ALA A 16 19.59 1.47 9.27
CA ALA A 16 18.44 2.25 9.75
C ALA A 16 17.12 2.11 8.94
N PHE A 17 17.11 1.40 7.79
CA PHE A 17 15.89 1.23 6.99
C PHE A 17 15.17 -0.12 7.24
N LEU A 18 15.90 -1.12 7.73
CA LEU A 18 15.36 -2.45 8.05
C LEU A 18 14.47 -2.46 9.31
N GLY A 19 14.49 -1.39 10.12
CA GLY A 19 13.78 -1.30 11.41
C GLY A 19 12.27 -1.06 11.34
N ARG A 20 11.64 -0.90 10.16
CA ARG A 20 10.20 -0.58 10.05
C ARG A 20 9.24 -1.76 10.30
N TRP A 21 9.77 -2.97 10.47
CA TRP A 21 8.98 -4.21 10.40
C TRP A 21 9.26 -5.21 11.54
N MET A 22 10.13 -4.86 12.48
CA MET A 22 10.58 -5.79 13.52
C MET A 22 9.87 -5.54 14.84
N GLY A 23 8.89 -6.39 15.15
CA GLY A 23 8.84 -7.02 16.46
C GLY A 23 9.63 -8.33 16.36
N ASN A 24 10.51 -8.64 17.31
CA ASN A 24 11.22 -9.92 17.37
C ASN A 24 10.21 -11.09 17.35
N THR A 25 10.03 -11.74 16.19
CA THR A 25 8.87 -12.61 15.87
C THR A 25 9.07 -14.10 16.17
N LEU A 26 10.27 -14.55 16.56
CA LEU A 26 10.54 -16.00 16.67
C LEU A 26 11.08 -16.48 18.02
N SER A 27 11.21 -15.59 19.02
CA SER A 27 11.77 -15.99 20.33
C SER A 27 10.88 -16.96 21.12
N VAL A 28 9.70 -17.33 20.62
CA VAL A 28 8.70 -18.17 21.29
C VAL A 28 8.64 -19.59 20.72
N VAL A 29 9.19 -19.84 19.52
CA VAL A 29 9.20 -21.18 18.91
C VAL A 29 10.53 -21.88 19.25
N PRO A 30 10.52 -23.09 19.85
CA PRO A 30 11.76 -23.81 20.15
C PRO A 30 12.60 -24.03 18.88
N LEU A 31 13.93 -23.85 18.97
CA LEU A 31 14.88 -24.02 17.85
C LEU A 31 14.67 -25.32 17.05
N ARG A 32 14.35 -26.43 17.74
CA ARG A 32 14.07 -27.73 17.09
C ARG A 32 12.82 -27.78 16.20
N MET A 33 11.94 -26.79 16.32
CA MET A 33 10.68 -26.66 15.56
C MET A 33 10.76 -25.53 14.53
N GLN A 34 11.91 -24.87 14.44
CA GLN A 34 12.20 -23.90 13.39
C GLN A 34 12.84 -24.64 12.21
N SER A 35 12.57 -24.18 10.99
CA SER A 35 13.25 -24.76 9.82
C SER A 35 14.72 -24.31 9.75
N SER A 36 15.58 -25.22 9.31
CA SER A 36 17.01 -24.97 9.07
C SER A 36 17.28 -24.33 7.70
N VAL A 37 16.31 -24.34 6.77
CA VAL A 37 16.45 -23.77 5.42
C VAL A 37 16.45 -22.24 5.51
N GLN A 38 17.48 -21.60 4.92
CA GLN A 38 17.70 -20.16 5.00
C GLN A 38 17.22 -19.38 3.76
N SER A 39 17.16 -20.03 2.60
CA SER A 39 16.61 -19.46 1.37
C SER A 39 16.08 -20.56 0.46
N ALA A 40 15.19 -20.20 -0.46
CA ALA A 40 14.71 -21.10 -1.51
C ALA A 40 14.50 -20.34 -2.82
N GLN A 41 14.56 -21.08 -3.93
CA GLN A 41 14.24 -20.61 -5.27
C GLN A 41 12.76 -20.78 -5.56
N PHE A 42 12.19 -19.78 -6.21
CA PHE A 42 10.77 -19.69 -6.50
C PHE A 42 10.54 -19.35 -7.97
N ASN A 43 9.72 -20.14 -8.67
CA ASN A 43 9.22 -19.78 -10.00
C ASN A 43 8.16 -18.69 -9.89
N LEU A 44 8.20 -17.71 -10.78
CA LEU A 44 7.26 -16.60 -10.83
C LEU A 44 6.28 -16.79 -11.98
N GLU A 45 5.09 -16.19 -11.84
CA GLU A 45 4.08 -16.20 -12.90
C GLU A 45 4.56 -15.41 -14.11
N GLU A 46 4.11 -15.82 -15.30
CA GLU A 46 4.52 -15.18 -16.55
C GLU A 46 3.96 -13.76 -16.66
N TYR A 47 4.84 -12.80 -16.96
CA TYR A 47 4.44 -11.42 -17.21
C TYR A 47 4.00 -11.24 -18.66
N LYS A 48 2.95 -10.45 -18.89
CA LYS A 48 2.59 -10.01 -20.25
C LYS A 48 3.15 -8.62 -20.51
N CYS A 49 3.88 -8.47 -21.61
CA CYS A 49 4.65 -7.27 -21.89
C CYS A 49 4.01 -6.42 -22.99
N TYR A 50 4.18 -5.12 -22.91
CA TYR A 50 3.77 -4.16 -23.92
C TYR A 50 4.90 -3.16 -24.17
N LYS A 51 5.44 -3.14 -25.38
CA LYS A 51 6.57 -2.27 -25.80
C LYS A 51 7.78 -2.34 -24.85
N LEU A 52 8.10 -3.54 -24.36
CA LEU A 52 9.26 -3.83 -23.50
C LEU A 52 10.19 -4.81 -24.20
N ASP A 53 11.48 -4.48 -24.24
CA ASP A 53 12.53 -5.35 -24.80
C ASP A 53 13.16 -6.28 -23.75
N SER A 54 12.82 -6.06 -22.48
CA SER A 54 13.31 -6.84 -21.34
C SER A 54 12.18 -7.07 -20.35
N VAL A 55 12.18 -8.23 -19.71
CA VAL A 55 11.15 -8.66 -18.75
C VAL A 55 11.77 -8.86 -17.37
N PRO A 56 10.99 -8.80 -16.27
CA PRO A 56 11.50 -9.20 -14.96
C PRO A 56 11.90 -10.68 -14.95
N PRO A 57 12.71 -11.12 -13.97
CA PRO A 57 13.17 -12.51 -13.91
C PRO A 57 11.99 -13.49 -13.73
N ALA A 58 12.13 -14.69 -14.30
CA ALA A 58 11.13 -15.77 -14.17
C ALA A 58 11.28 -16.61 -12.89
N HIS A 59 12.38 -16.45 -12.18
CA HIS A 59 12.65 -17.12 -10.92
C HIS A 59 13.34 -16.15 -9.96
N VAL A 60 13.20 -16.39 -8.67
CA VAL A 60 13.86 -15.58 -7.66
C VAL A 60 14.22 -16.36 -6.41
N GLU A 61 15.35 -16.02 -5.82
CA GLU A 61 15.70 -16.46 -4.48
C GLU A 61 15.01 -15.57 -3.44
N CYS A 62 14.41 -16.18 -2.41
CA CYS A 62 13.93 -15.43 -1.26
C CYS A 62 14.44 -16.07 0.03
N THR A 63 14.92 -15.21 0.94
CA THR A 63 15.39 -15.65 2.25
C THR A 63 14.20 -15.96 3.17
N ARG A 64 14.44 -16.84 4.13
CA ARG A 64 13.52 -17.16 5.23
C ARG A 64 12.99 -15.90 5.92
N ASP A 65 13.89 -14.99 6.28
CA ASP A 65 13.55 -13.77 7.02
C ASP A 65 12.64 -12.85 6.22
N ASP A 66 12.94 -12.64 4.93
CA ASP A 66 12.08 -11.87 4.04
C ASP A 66 10.71 -12.54 3.88
N CYS A 67 10.67 -13.85 3.72
CA CYS A 67 9.42 -14.60 3.61
C CYS A 67 8.53 -14.46 4.86
N LEU A 68 9.09 -14.63 6.05
CA LEU A 68 8.35 -14.45 7.31
C LEU A 68 7.86 -13.00 7.48
N LYS A 69 8.67 -12.03 7.06
CA LYS A 69 8.30 -10.61 7.07
C LYS A 69 7.12 -10.33 6.15
N TYR A 70 7.16 -10.83 4.91
CA TYR A 70 6.09 -10.61 3.94
C TYR A 70 4.79 -11.29 4.38
N LEU A 71 4.89 -12.56 4.80
CA LEU A 71 3.75 -13.31 5.34
C LEU A 71 3.13 -12.58 6.54
N GLY A 72 3.97 -12.17 7.49
CA GLY A 72 3.53 -11.49 8.69
C GLY A 72 2.86 -10.15 8.40
N MET A 73 3.28 -9.41 7.37
CA MET A 73 2.59 -8.17 7.02
C MET A 73 1.28 -8.40 6.28
N MET A 74 1.24 -9.34 5.31
CA MET A 74 -0.03 -9.66 4.64
C MET A 74 -1.08 -10.11 5.65
N GLN A 75 -0.69 -10.92 6.65
CA GLN A 75 -1.57 -11.31 7.75
C GLN A 75 -2.00 -10.13 8.64
N ARG A 76 -1.09 -9.19 8.97
CA ARG A 76 -1.44 -7.95 9.70
C ARG A 76 -2.45 -7.11 8.96
N ILE A 77 -2.25 -6.90 7.65
CA ILE A 77 -3.22 -6.20 6.79
C ILE A 77 -4.58 -6.92 6.88
N ARG A 78 -4.65 -8.20 6.54
CA ARG A 78 -5.91 -8.98 6.56
C ARG A 78 -6.66 -8.88 7.88
N ARG A 79 -5.94 -8.95 9.00
CA ARG A 79 -6.53 -8.88 10.35
C ARG A 79 -6.96 -7.46 10.71
N MET A 80 -6.15 -6.44 10.41
CA MET A 80 -6.52 -5.03 10.60
C MET A 80 -7.80 -4.68 9.81
N GLU A 81 -7.89 -5.12 8.55
CA GLU A 81 -9.07 -4.93 7.70
C GLU A 81 -10.31 -5.64 8.28
N THR A 82 -10.13 -6.84 8.85
CA THR A 82 -11.19 -7.56 9.56
C THR A 82 -11.67 -6.77 10.80
N ALA A 83 -10.74 -6.23 11.59
CA ALA A 83 -11.06 -5.42 12.75
C ALA A 83 -11.80 -4.13 12.34
N ALA A 84 -11.32 -3.41 11.32
CA ALA A 84 -11.98 -2.23 10.76
C ALA A 84 -13.42 -2.55 10.29
N GLY A 85 -13.60 -3.70 9.63
CA GLY A 85 -14.93 -4.17 9.22
C GLY A 85 -15.87 -4.47 10.39
N ASN A 86 -15.36 -4.99 11.50
CA ASN A 86 -16.14 -5.23 12.71
C ASN A 86 -16.52 -3.92 13.41
N LEU A 87 -15.54 -3.03 13.62
CA LEU A 87 -15.76 -1.70 14.20
C LEU A 87 -16.79 -0.87 13.40
N TYR A 88 -16.84 -1.03 12.07
CA TYR A 88 -17.87 -0.42 11.24
C TYR A 88 -19.27 -0.99 11.50
N LYS A 89 -19.40 -2.31 11.65
CA LYS A 89 -20.69 -2.96 11.96
C LYS A 89 -21.18 -2.55 13.35
N GLU A 90 -20.26 -2.41 14.29
CA GLU A 90 -20.47 -1.92 15.67
C GLU A 90 -20.70 -0.41 15.75
N LYS A 91 -20.67 0.30 14.62
CA LYS A 91 -20.89 1.76 14.50
C LYS A 91 -19.81 2.65 15.11
N HIS A 92 -18.66 2.09 15.47
CA HIS A 92 -17.48 2.84 15.87
C HIS A 92 -16.81 3.53 14.67
N VAL A 93 -16.85 2.92 13.48
CA VAL A 93 -16.45 3.57 12.21
C VAL A 93 -17.69 4.03 11.46
N ARG A 94 -17.65 5.24 10.90
CA ARG A 94 -18.75 5.87 10.16
C ARG A 94 -18.31 6.30 8.77
N GLY A 95 -19.27 6.69 7.92
CA GLY A 95 -18.99 7.20 6.58
C GLY A 95 -18.42 6.12 5.65
N PHE A 96 -17.34 6.42 4.94
CA PHE A 96 -16.70 5.48 4.04
C PHE A 96 -15.71 4.57 4.77
N CYS A 97 -15.69 3.29 4.38
CA CYS A 97 -14.65 2.34 4.79
C CYS A 97 -14.43 1.32 3.66
N HIS A 98 -13.23 1.32 3.07
CA HIS A 98 -12.90 0.54 1.87
C HIS A 98 -11.84 -0.51 2.21
N LEU A 99 -12.27 -1.76 2.42
CA LEU A 99 -11.38 -2.79 2.94
C LEU A 99 -10.43 -3.38 1.88
N TYR A 100 -9.15 -3.52 2.18
CA TYR A 100 -8.12 -4.01 1.25
C TYR A 100 -7.99 -5.55 1.16
N SER A 101 -8.80 -6.30 1.93
CA SER A 101 -8.72 -7.76 2.00
C SER A 101 -8.80 -8.46 0.63
N GLY A 102 -7.78 -9.28 0.35
CA GLY A 102 -7.61 -10.01 -0.91
C GLY A 102 -6.53 -9.42 -1.83
N GLN A 103 -6.10 -8.18 -1.58
CA GLN A 103 -5.10 -7.47 -2.38
C GLN A 103 -3.73 -7.38 -1.70
N GLU A 104 -3.49 -8.10 -0.59
CA GLU A 104 -2.34 -7.87 0.29
C GLU A 104 -0.98 -8.04 -0.40
N ALA A 105 -0.88 -8.98 -1.36
CA ALA A 105 0.33 -9.19 -2.13
C ALA A 105 0.76 -7.94 -2.91
N VAL A 106 -0.19 -7.12 -3.38
CA VAL A 106 0.09 -5.85 -4.07
C VAL A 106 0.81 -4.88 -3.14
N ALA A 107 0.19 -4.54 -2.00
CA ALA A 107 0.75 -3.56 -1.08
C ALA A 107 2.11 -4.00 -0.49
N VAL A 108 2.21 -5.26 -0.06
CA VAL A 108 3.44 -5.78 0.54
C VAL A 108 4.54 -5.97 -0.52
N GLY A 109 4.18 -6.38 -1.74
CA GLY A 109 5.15 -6.63 -2.81
C GLY A 109 5.75 -5.34 -3.35
N ILE A 110 4.93 -4.30 -3.49
CA ILE A 110 5.40 -2.95 -3.82
C ILE A 110 6.42 -2.49 -2.78
N GLU A 111 6.05 -2.49 -1.49
CA GLU A 111 6.91 -1.99 -0.42
C GLU A 111 8.20 -2.82 -0.26
N ALA A 112 8.15 -4.13 -0.54
CA ALA A 112 9.33 -5.01 -0.53
C ALA A 112 10.37 -4.68 -1.63
N ALA A 113 9.97 -3.92 -2.66
CA ALA A 113 10.84 -3.46 -3.73
C ALA A 113 11.34 -2.02 -3.57
N LEU A 114 10.70 -1.22 -2.71
CA LEU A 114 11.03 0.20 -2.54
C LEU A 114 12.31 0.42 -1.73
N GLN A 115 12.91 1.58 -1.95
CA GLN A 115 14.09 2.10 -1.27
C GLN A 115 13.76 3.42 -0.56
N PRO A 116 14.60 3.88 0.37
CA PRO A 116 14.44 5.19 0.99
C PRO A 116 14.30 6.30 -0.07
N GLY A 117 13.30 7.16 0.10
CA GLY A 117 13.00 8.27 -0.82
C GLY A 117 12.01 7.92 -1.93
N ASP A 118 11.74 6.62 -2.18
CA ASP A 118 10.62 6.23 -3.04
C ASP A 118 9.29 6.56 -2.34
N THR A 119 8.30 6.97 -3.13
CA THR A 119 7.04 7.49 -2.60
C THR A 119 5.86 6.71 -3.14
N ILE A 120 4.79 6.59 -2.34
CA ILE A 120 3.52 6.01 -2.75
C ILE A 120 2.41 7.07 -2.70
N ILE A 121 1.55 7.08 -3.71
CA ILE A 121 0.26 7.79 -3.68
C ILE A 121 -0.83 6.88 -4.27
N THR A 122 -2.00 6.82 -3.63
CA THR A 122 -3.10 5.93 -4.04
C THR A 122 -4.47 6.56 -3.81
N ALA A 123 -5.53 5.85 -4.22
CA ALA A 123 -6.92 6.24 -3.97
C ALA A 123 -7.34 5.94 -2.52
N TYR A 124 -8.63 5.97 -2.23
CA TYR A 124 -9.18 5.83 -0.88
C TYR A 124 -9.05 4.42 -0.24
N ARG A 125 -8.70 3.37 -1.00
CA ARG A 125 -8.51 2.01 -0.47
C ARG A 125 -7.08 1.82 0.04
N CYS A 126 -6.73 2.57 1.09
CA CYS A 126 -5.34 2.90 1.38
C CYS A 126 -4.78 2.35 2.71
N HIS A 127 -5.55 1.60 3.51
CA HIS A 127 -5.13 1.22 4.87
C HIS A 127 -3.89 0.32 4.83
N ALA A 128 -3.85 -0.64 3.89
CA ALA A 128 -2.69 -1.50 3.66
C ALA A 128 -1.42 -0.70 3.30
N PHE A 129 -1.52 0.29 2.42
CA PHE A 129 -0.40 1.17 2.10
C PHE A 129 0.01 2.03 3.29
N THR A 130 -0.95 2.52 4.07
CA THR A 130 -0.67 3.30 5.28
C THR A 130 0.13 2.47 6.31
N LEU A 131 -0.25 1.20 6.50
CA LEU A 131 0.43 0.28 7.39
C LEU A 131 1.84 -0.08 6.88
N THR A 132 1.96 -0.48 5.61
CA THR A 132 3.25 -0.83 5.00
C THR A 132 4.22 0.36 4.96
N ARG A 133 3.70 1.59 4.84
CA ARG A 133 4.48 2.83 4.93
C ARG A 133 4.90 3.21 6.34
N GLY A 134 4.50 2.44 7.36
CA GLY A 134 5.05 2.52 8.72
C GLY A 134 4.15 3.18 9.76
N VAL A 135 2.89 3.48 9.44
CA VAL A 135 1.91 3.89 10.45
C VAL A 135 1.47 2.66 11.25
N SER A 136 1.35 2.79 12.57
CA SER A 136 0.90 1.68 13.42
C SER A 136 -0.57 1.32 13.15
N MET A 137 -0.92 0.04 13.30
CA MET A 137 -2.32 -0.40 13.23
C MET A 137 -3.21 0.37 14.19
N HIS A 138 -2.70 0.70 15.39
CA HIS A 138 -3.39 1.54 16.36
C HIS A 138 -3.77 2.91 15.79
N ALA A 139 -2.81 3.65 15.23
CA ALA A 139 -3.08 4.98 14.69
C ALA A 139 -3.99 4.95 13.45
N ILE A 140 -3.93 3.88 12.65
CA ILE A 140 -4.87 3.68 11.54
C ILE A 140 -6.28 3.45 12.08
N LEU A 141 -6.47 2.48 12.99
CA LEU A 141 -7.78 2.16 13.55
C LEU A 141 -8.36 3.35 14.33
N ALA A 142 -7.54 4.08 15.08
CA ALA A 142 -7.92 5.32 15.76
C ALA A 142 -8.41 6.40 14.78
N GLU A 143 -7.78 6.54 13.61
CA GLU A 143 -8.27 7.45 12.57
C GLU A 143 -9.62 6.99 12.00
N LEU A 144 -9.80 5.69 11.80
CA LEU A 144 -11.08 5.13 11.35
C LEU A 144 -12.22 5.36 12.37
N THR A 145 -11.91 5.26 13.66
CA THR A 145 -12.86 5.48 14.77
C THR A 145 -12.97 6.96 15.19
N GLY A 146 -12.27 7.86 14.49
CA GLY A 146 -12.36 9.31 14.71
C GLY A 146 -11.77 9.78 16.04
N ARG A 147 -10.68 9.16 16.50
CA ARG A 147 -9.98 9.52 17.75
C ARG A 147 -8.76 10.39 17.49
N LYS A 148 -8.43 11.24 18.47
CA LYS A 148 -7.35 12.25 18.37
C LYS A 148 -5.97 11.65 18.06
N THR A 149 -5.75 10.42 18.48
CA THR A 149 -4.54 9.60 18.25
C THR A 149 -4.44 9.00 16.85
N GLY A 150 -5.46 9.22 16.01
CA GLY A 150 -5.46 8.87 14.60
C GLY A 150 -4.31 9.54 13.84
N CYS A 151 -3.82 8.87 12.78
CA CYS A 151 -2.67 9.36 12.01
C CYS A 151 -2.93 10.67 11.24
N SER A 152 -4.19 11.09 11.10
CA SER A 152 -4.60 12.40 10.57
C SER A 152 -5.41 13.19 11.62
N SER A 153 -5.20 12.88 12.91
CA SER A 153 -5.82 13.56 14.06
C SER A 153 -7.35 13.60 14.03
N ALA A 154 -8.00 12.52 13.55
CA ALA A 154 -9.44 12.38 13.38
C ALA A 154 -10.09 13.30 12.32
N LEU A 155 -9.29 14.01 11.52
CA LEU A 155 -9.79 14.92 10.49
C LEU A 155 -9.98 14.22 9.13
N GLY A 156 -9.30 13.11 8.92
CA GLY A 156 -9.24 12.45 7.61
C GLY A 156 -10.20 11.27 7.47
N GLY A 157 -10.33 10.46 8.53
CA GLY A 157 -11.05 9.19 8.49
C GLY A 157 -10.45 8.22 7.47
N SER A 158 -11.29 7.30 6.96
CA SER A 158 -10.82 6.15 6.18
C SER A 158 -10.10 6.46 4.87
N MET A 159 -10.44 7.57 4.23
CA MET A 159 -9.96 7.87 2.89
C MET A 159 -8.71 8.73 2.87
N HIS A 160 -8.36 9.40 3.97
CA HIS A 160 -7.36 10.48 3.99
C HIS A 160 -6.31 10.22 5.08
N LEU A 161 -5.57 9.14 4.89
CA LEU A 161 -4.44 8.77 5.76
C LEU A 161 -3.15 9.21 5.08
N PHE A 162 -2.23 9.84 5.80
CA PHE A 162 -0.94 10.31 5.25
C PHE A 162 0.23 9.86 6.11
N HIS A 163 1.41 9.73 5.50
CA HIS A 163 2.64 9.48 6.24
C HIS A 163 3.86 9.95 5.46
N LYS A 164 5.06 9.88 6.08
CA LYS A 164 6.30 10.20 5.39
C LYS A 164 6.45 9.34 4.12
N ASP A 165 6.67 10.02 2.99
CA ASP A 165 6.77 9.46 1.64
C ASP A 165 5.53 8.63 1.22
N PHE A 166 4.39 8.85 1.90
CA PHE A 166 3.08 8.33 1.54
C PHE A 166 2.10 9.51 1.41
N PHE A 167 1.81 9.90 0.18
CA PHE A 167 0.99 11.07 -0.16
C PHE A 167 -0.51 10.75 -0.13
N GLY A 168 -0.82 9.66 0.55
CA GLY A 168 -2.10 9.38 1.15
C GLY A 168 -3.11 8.67 0.29
N GLY A 169 -4.25 8.46 0.92
CA GLY A 169 -5.48 8.07 0.26
C GLY A 169 -6.21 9.29 -0.29
N ASN A 170 -6.69 9.15 -1.52
CA ASN A 170 -7.36 10.22 -2.25
C ASN A 170 -8.78 9.80 -2.62
N GLY A 171 -9.76 10.61 -2.21
CA GLY A 171 -11.19 10.31 -2.39
C GLY A 171 -11.71 10.57 -3.81
N ILE A 172 -11.05 11.46 -4.57
CA ILE A 172 -11.47 11.81 -5.93
C ILE A 172 -10.80 10.87 -6.93
N VAL A 173 -11.62 10.06 -7.61
CA VAL A 173 -11.18 9.01 -8.53
C VAL A 173 -10.30 9.59 -9.64
N GLY A 174 -9.04 9.17 -9.70
CA GLY A 174 -8.06 9.56 -10.73
C GLY A 174 -7.26 10.82 -10.40
N ALA A 175 -7.68 11.62 -9.42
CA ALA A 175 -7.01 12.88 -9.06
C ALA A 175 -5.60 12.67 -8.50
N GLN A 176 -5.33 11.52 -7.88
CA GLN A 176 -4.01 11.18 -7.38
C GLN A 176 -2.98 10.93 -8.48
N VAL A 177 -3.42 10.65 -9.72
CA VAL A 177 -2.50 10.29 -10.80
C VAL A 177 -1.68 11.49 -11.27
N PRO A 178 -2.26 12.66 -11.57
CA PRO A 178 -1.48 13.88 -11.81
C PRO A 178 -0.65 14.33 -10.59
N LEU A 179 -1.12 14.10 -9.36
CA LEU A 179 -0.34 14.40 -8.15
C LEU A 179 0.94 13.56 -8.07
N GLY A 180 0.86 12.26 -8.39
CA GLY A 180 2.00 11.38 -8.58
C GLY A 180 2.99 11.89 -9.63
N VAL A 181 2.47 12.44 -10.74
CA VAL A 181 3.29 13.12 -11.75
C VAL A 181 4.05 14.32 -11.19
N GLY A 182 3.41 15.15 -10.38
CA GLY A 182 4.07 16.25 -9.68
C GLY A 182 5.20 15.78 -8.74
N ILE A 183 4.99 14.67 -8.03
CA ILE A 183 6.00 14.08 -7.15
C ILE A 183 7.20 13.57 -7.97
N GLY A 184 6.96 12.84 -9.06
CA GLY A 184 8.02 12.38 -9.97
C GLY A 184 8.78 13.53 -10.64
N LEU A 185 8.08 14.62 -10.99
CA LEU A 185 8.69 15.84 -11.53
C LEU A 185 9.65 16.46 -10.51
N ARG A 186 9.24 16.58 -9.24
CA ARG A 186 10.12 17.05 -8.16
C ARG A 186 11.37 16.19 -8.01
N MET A 187 11.21 14.86 -8.04
CA MET A 187 12.34 13.92 -7.94
C MET A 187 13.35 14.13 -9.07
N LYS A 188 12.85 14.22 -10.31
CA LYS A 188 13.70 14.50 -11.48
C LYS A 188 14.41 15.84 -11.35
N HIS A 189 13.70 16.90 -10.97
CA HIS A 189 14.25 18.24 -10.80
C HIS A 189 15.37 18.27 -9.74
N ARG A 190 15.27 17.47 -8.68
CA ARG A 190 16.30 17.40 -7.63
C ARG A 190 17.43 16.41 -7.93
N GLY A 191 17.31 15.62 -9.00
CA GLY A 191 18.24 14.52 -9.28
C GLY A 191 18.14 13.36 -8.29
N ASP A 192 17.00 13.20 -7.61
CA ASP A 192 16.76 12.14 -6.64
C ASP A 192 16.78 10.77 -7.36
N LYS A 193 17.45 9.76 -6.79
CA LYS A 193 17.46 8.38 -7.31
C LYS A 193 16.31 7.55 -6.74
N SER A 194 15.10 8.10 -6.92
CA SER A 194 13.86 7.58 -6.36
C SER A 194 12.75 7.58 -7.39
N VAL A 195 11.68 6.82 -7.12
CA VAL A 195 10.51 6.71 -7.98
C VAL A 195 9.23 7.16 -7.28
N SER A 196 8.32 7.74 -8.06
CA SER A 196 6.94 7.96 -7.62
C SER A 196 6.06 6.79 -8.05
N VAL A 197 5.60 6.01 -7.08
CA VAL A 197 4.63 4.93 -7.29
C VAL A 197 3.23 5.50 -7.20
N THR A 198 2.53 5.51 -8.33
CA THR A 198 1.25 6.20 -8.51
C THR A 198 0.16 5.18 -8.85
N LEU A 199 -0.66 4.85 -7.86
CA LEU A 199 -1.68 3.80 -7.98
C LEU A 199 -3.06 4.36 -8.32
N TYR A 200 -3.82 3.60 -9.08
CA TYR A 200 -5.22 3.83 -9.40
C TYR A 200 -5.93 2.49 -9.68
N GLY A 201 -7.26 2.43 -9.55
CA GLY A 201 -8.03 1.20 -9.83
C GLY A 201 -8.48 1.09 -11.28
N ASP A 202 -8.98 -0.09 -11.68
CA ASP A 202 -9.50 -0.34 -13.03
C ASP A 202 -10.60 0.65 -13.48
N GLY A 203 -11.50 1.04 -12.57
CA GLY A 203 -12.50 2.08 -12.86
C GLY A 203 -11.89 3.48 -13.05
N ALA A 204 -10.78 3.78 -12.35
CA ALA A 204 -10.07 5.05 -12.48
C ALA A 204 -9.25 5.14 -13.78
N ALA A 205 -8.92 4.01 -14.40
CA ALA A 205 -8.14 3.94 -15.64
C ALA A 205 -8.82 4.59 -16.86
N ASN A 206 -10.09 5.00 -16.73
CA ASN A 206 -10.86 5.72 -17.76
C ASN A 206 -10.98 7.23 -17.49
N GLN A 207 -10.36 7.76 -16.44
CA GLN A 207 -10.33 9.19 -16.16
C GLN A 207 -9.44 9.93 -17.16
N GLY A 208 -9.93 11.03 -17.76
CA GLY A 208 -9.18 11.80 -18.77
C GLY A 208 -7.82 12.29 -18.26
N GLN A 209 -7.77 12.78 -17.02
CA GLN A 209 -6.54 13.25 -16.37
C GLN A 209 -5.45 12.18 -16.22
N VAL A 210 -5.79 10.89 -16.28
CA VAL A 210 -4.80 9.80 -16.29
C VAL A 210 -4.01 9.79 -17.60
N PHE A 211 -4.68 10.05 -18.74
CA PHE A 211 -4.04 10.12 -20.05
C PHE A 211 -3.24 11.41 -20.24
N GLU A 212 -3.73 12.53 -19.69
CA GLU A 212 -2.96 13.77 -19.61
C GLU A 212 -1.66 13.57 -18.80
N ALA A 213 -1.77 12.88 -17.66
CA ALA A 213 -0.64 12.52 -16.81
C ALA A 213 0.37 11.61 -17.54
N TYR A 214 -0.10 10.60 -18.29
CA TYR A 214 0.77 9.76 -19.13
C TYR A 214 1.56 10.59 -20.15
N ASN A 215 0.89 11.47 -20.87
CA ASN A 215 1.53 12.30 -21.88
C ASN A 215 2.66 13.15 -21.28
N MET A 216 2.39 13.88 -20.20
CA MET A 216 3.39 14.72 -19.56
C MET A 216 4.54 13.89 -18.94
N ALA A 217 4.21 12.79 -18.25
CA ALA A 217 5.21 11.93 -17.64
C ALA A 217 6.18 11.34 -18.66
N LYS A 218 5.66 10.91 -19.82
CA LYS A 218 6.50 10.39 -20.90
C LYS A 218 7.28 11.49 -21.60
N LEU A 219 6.63 12.60 -21.96
CA LEU A 219 7.26 13.75 -22.61
C LEU A 219 8.49 14.23 -21.83
N TRP A 220 8.37 14.26 -20.50
CA TRP A 220 9.45 14.67 -19.62
C TRP A 220 10.29 13.53 -19.08
N ASN A 221 10.09 12.26 -19.52
CA ASN A 221 10.77 11.07 -18.99
C ASN A 221 10.93 11.12 -17.46
N LEU A 222 9.80 11.16 -16.75
CA LEU A 222 9.76 11.23 -15.29
C LEU A 222 9.94 9.83 -14.65
N PRO A 223 10.55 9.74 -13.45
CA PRO A 223 10.75 8.49 -12.73
C PRO A 223 9.45 8.05 -12.01
N ILE A 224 8.48 7.55 -12.77
CA ILE A 224 7.14 7.23 -12.27
C ILE A 224 6.75 5.81 -12.67
N VAL A 225 6.27 5.05 -11.70
CA VAL A 225 5.62 3.76 -11.93
C VAL A 225 4.12 3.95 -11.74
N PHE A 226 3.37 3.91 -12.83
CA PHE A 226 1.92 3.93 -12.82
C PHE A 226 1.39 2.53 -12.56
N ILE A 227 0.53 2.34 -11.56
CA ILE A 227 0.01 1.02 -11.22
C ILE A 227 -1.52 1.01 -11.28
N CYS A 228 -2.07 0.21 -12.18
CA CYS A 228 -3.48 -0.13 -12.19
C CYS A 228 -3.73 -1.35 -11.29
N GLU A 229 -4.37 -1.16 -10.14
CA GLU A 229 -4.90 -2.27 -9.33
C GLU A 229 -6.21 -2.76 -9.95
N ASN A 230 -6.13 -3.78 -10.81
CA ASN A 230 -7.28 -4.34 -11.49
C ASN A 230 -7.94 -5.42 -10.62
N ASN A 231 -8.89 -5.01 -9.78
CA ASN A 231 -9.70 -5.92 -8.97
C ASN A 231 -11.01 -6.37 -9.65
N LYS A 232 -11.08 -6.16 -10.97
CA LYS A 232 -12.17 -6.52 -11.90
C LYS A 232 -13.42 -5.63 -11.85
N TYR A 233 -13.55 -4.74 -10.86
CA TYR A 233 -14.79 -3.97 -10.64
C TYR A 233 -14.56 -2.54 -10.13
N GLY A 234 -14.87 -1.56 -10.98
CA GLY A 234 -15.07 -0.16 -10.60
C GLY A 234 -16.40 0.04 -9.89
N MET A 235 -16.38 0.08 -8.55
CA MET A 235 -17.59 0.05 -7.71
C MET A 235 -18.45 -1.18 -7.99
N GLY A 236 -19.51 -1.06 -8.80
CA GLY A 236 -20.37 -2.17 -9.22
C GLY A 236 -20.32 -2.48 -10.72
N THR A 237 -19.45 -1.81 -11.46
CA THR A 237 -19.32 -1.98 -12.92
C THR A 237 -18.09 -2.84 -13.21
N SER A 238 -18.27 -3.97 -13.89
CA SER A 238 -17.15 -4.83 -14.28
C SER A 238 -16.25 -4.14 -15.31
N ALA A 239 -14.97 -4.52 -15.33
CA ALA A 239 -13.98 -4.01 -16.28
C ALA A 239 -14.47 -4.06 -17.74
N GLN A 240 -15.10 -5.17 -18.16
CA GLN A 240 -15.60 -5.36 -19.53
C GLN A 240 -16.76 -4.41 -19.88
N ARG A 241 -17.49 -3.92 -18.89
CA ARG A 241 -18.59 -2.96 -19.09
C ARG A 241 -18.13 -1.51 -19.03
N ALA A 242 -16.97 -1.24 -18.43
CA ALA A 242 -16.44 0.10 -18.24
C ALA A 242 -15.35 0.47 -19.25
N SER A 243 -14.62 -0.51 -19.79
CA SER A 243 -13.41 -0.29 -20.60
C SER A 243 -13.48 -1.09 -21.91
N ALA A 244 -13.35 -0.38 -23.04
CA ALA A 244 -13.24 -1.04 -24.36
C ALA A 244 -11.95 -1.86 -24.52
N ASN A 245 -10.89 -1.48 -23.81
CA ASN A 245 -9.65 -2.25 -23.67
C ASN A 245 -9.40 -2.53 -22.19
N THR A 246 -9.54 -3.80 -21.78
CA THR A 246 -9.31 -4.27 -20.42
C THR A 246 -7.89 -4.76 -20.16
N ALA A 247 -6.97 -4.66 -21.13
CA ALA A 247 -5.54 -4.83 -20.92
C ALA A 247 -4.95 -3.49 -20.44
N TYR A 248 -5.15 -3.17 -19.17
CA TYR A 248 -4.83 -1.86 -18.59
C TYR A 248 -3.35 -1.49 -18.72
N PHE A 249 -2.45 -2.48 -18.68
CA PHE A 249 -1.01 -2.27 -18.91
C PHE A 249 -0.67 -1.69 -20.31
N THR A 250 -1.59 -1.78 -21.28
CA THR A 250 -1.39 -1.24 -22.64
C THR A 250 -1.93 0.19 -22.82
N ARG A 251 -2.67 0.72 -21.83
CA ARG A 251 -3.45 1.97 -21.97
C ARG A 251 -2.60 3.23 -22.04
N GLY A 252 -1.32 3.14 -21.69
CA GLY A 252 -0.38 4.24 -21.86
C GLY A 252 0.07 4.48 -23.30
N ASP A 253 -0.34 3.64 -24.25
CA ASP A 253 0.05 3.65 -25.66
C ASP A 253 1.58 3.74 -25.86
N TYR A 254 2.17 4.92 -25.88
CA TYR A 254 3.62 5.09 -26.01
C TYR A 254 4.40 4.80 -24.71
N ILE A 255 3.73 4.60 -23.58
CA ILE A 255 4.38 4.16 -22.33
C ILE A 255 4.43 2.63 -22.30
N PRO A 256 5.62 2.02 -22.11
CA PRO A 256 5.74 0.58 -21.95
C PRO A 256 4.98 0.08 -20.72
N GLY A 257 4.53 -1.17 -20.77
CA GLY A 257 3.68 -1.74 -19.75
C GLY A 257 3.91 -3.21 -19.48
N LEU A 258 3.54 -3.63 -18.27
CA LEU A 258 3.65 -5.00 -17.78
C LEU A 258 2.36 -5.42 -17.05
N TRP A 259 1.79 -6.56 -17.44
CA TRP A 259 0.78 -7.25 -16.64
C TRP A 259 1.48 -8.13 -15.60
N VAL A 260 0.97 -8.10 -14.37
CA VAL A 260 1.55 -8.76 -13.19
C VAL A 260 0.44 -9.51 -12.45
N ASP A 261 0.69 -10.75 -12.04
CA ASP A 261 -0.19 -11.43 -11.09
C ASP A 261 -0.08 -10.75 -9.71
N GLY A 262 -1.09 -9.94 -9.38
CA GLY A 262 -1.20 -9.21 -8.12
C GLY A 262 -1.59 -10.09 -6.93
N MET A 263 -1.79 -11.40 -7.12
CA MET A 263 -2.03 -12.38 -6.06
C MET A 263 -0.75 -13.09 -5.60
N ASP A 264 0.36 -12.97 -6.35
CA ASP A 264 1.66 -13.51 -5.96
C ASP A 264 2.62 -12.40 -5.51
N ILE A 265 2.92 -12.41 -4.20
CA ILE A 265 3.80 -11.45 -3.55
C ILE A 265 5.19 -11.35 -4.19
N LEU A 266 5.78 -12.47 -4.61
CA LEU A 266 7.14 -12.47 -5.19
C LEU A 266 7.12 -11.94 -6.62
N THR A 267 6.08 -12.28 -7.38
CA THR A 267 5.85 -11.74 -8.74
C THR A 267 5.65 -10.22 -8.71
N VAL A 268 4.84 -9.71 -7.76
CA VAL A 268 4.68 -8.27 -7.53
C VAL A 268 6.01 -7.62 -7.16
N ARG A 269 6.77 -8.22 -6.24
CA ARG A 269 8.07 -7.68 -5.78
C ARG A 269 9.05 -7.55 -6.93
N GLU A 270 9.22 -8.58 -7.75
CA GLU A 270 10.19 -8.55 -8.85
C GLU A 270 9.74 -7.63 -10.00
N ALA A 271 8.44 -7.57 -10.31
CA ALA A 271 7.91 -6.57 -11.23
C ALA A 271 8.19 -5.13 -10.76
N MET A 272 8.01 -4.87 -9.46
CA MET A 272 8.26 -3.54 -8.91
C MET A 272 9.75 -3.20 -8.84
N ARG A 273 10.64 -4.17 -8.54
CA ARG A 273 12.10 -3.98 -8.62
C ARG A 273 12.53 -3.62 -10.05
N PHE A 274 12.04 -4.37 -11.03
CA PHE A 274 12.26 -4.07 -12.45
C PHE A 274 11.75 -2.66 -12.82
N ALA A 275 10.53 -2.31 -12.42
CA ALA A 275 9.93 -1.02 -12.72
C ALA A 275 10.70 0.15 -12.07
N ARG A 276 11.17 -0.05 -10.84
CA ARG A 276 12.01 0.90 -10.14
C ARG A 276 13.31 1.13 -10.89
N ASP A 277 14.03 0.05 -11.20
CA ASP A 277 15.32 0.11 -11.90
C ASP A 277 15.19 0.75 -13.30
N TRP A 278 14.09 0.44 -14.00
CA TRP A 278 13.72 1.11 -15.25
C TRP A 278 13.64 2.63 -15.08
N CYS A 279 12.86 3.10 -14.12
CA CYS A 279 12.62 4.52 -13.91
C CYS A 279 13.89 5.26 -13.45
N VAL A 280 14.64 4.71 -12.47
CA VAL A 280 15.86 5.36 -11.95
C VAL A 280 17.02 5.36 -12.95
N SER A 281 17.00 4.45 -13.94
CA SER A 281 17.93 4.45 -15.08
C SER A 281 17.62 5.52 -16.12
N GLY A 282 16.52 6.27 -15.96
CA GLY A 282 16.16 7.40 -16.83
C GLY A 282 15.34 7.01 -18.06
N LYS A 283 14.83 5.77 -18.15
CA LYS A 283 13.99 5.31 -19.27
C LYS A 283 12.57 5.90 -19.28
N GLY A 284 12.26 6.78 -18.32
CA GLY A 284 10.97 7.42 -18.15
C GLY A 284 9.96 6.51 -17.44
N PRO A 285 8.65 6.77 -17.59
CA PRO A 285 7.62 6.06 -16.84
C PRO A 285 7.42 4.62 -17.32
N LEU A 286 6.84 3.79 -16.45
CA LEU A 286 6.39 2.44 -16.74
C LEU A 286 4.99 2.21 -16.18
N ILE A 287 4.13 1.46 -16.89
CA ILE A 287 2.81 1.04 -16.39
C ILE A 287 2.86 -0.40 -15.92
N LEU A 288 2.34 -0.68 -14.72
CA LEU A 288 2.06 -2.02 -14.24
C LEU A 288 0.54 -2.20 -14.11
N GLU A 289 -0.01 -3.27 -14.65
CA GLU A 289 -1.34 -3.75 -14.25
C GLU A 289 -1.15 -4.89 -13.25
N MET A 290 -1.58 -4.67 -12.01
CA MET A 290 -1.62 -5.71 -10.99
C MET A 290 -3.02 -6.31 -10.98
N GLU A 291 -3.16 -7.48 -11.59
CA GLU A 291 -4.40 -8.24 -11.53
C GLU A 291 -4.58 -8.82 -10.14
N THR A 292 -5.59 -8.35 -9.43
CA THR A 292 -5.84 -8.76 -8.04
C THR A 292 -7.35 -8.93 -7.80
N TYR A 293 -7.76 -9.09 -6.55
CA TYR A 293 -9.17 -9.23 -6.22
C TYR A 293 -9.51 -8.73 -4.81
N ARG A 294 -10.64 -8.02 -4.69
CA ARG A 294 -11.19 -7.59 -3.38
C ARG A 294 -12.29 -8.53 -2.90
N TYR A 295 -12.18 -9.05 -1.68
CA TYR A 295 -13.17 -9.97 -1.13
C TYR A 295 -14.44 -9.28 -0.65
N HIS A 296 -14.32 -8.08 -0.11
CA HIS A 296 -15.47 -7.26 0.27
C HIS A 296 -16.04 -6.53 -0.95
N GLY A 297 -17.28 -6.03 -0.81
CA GLY A 297 -17.85 -5.08 -1.76
C GLY A 297 -17.02 -3.81 -1.90
N HIS A 298 -17.53 -2.83 -2.64
CA HIS A 298 -16.77 -1.63 -2.93
C HIS A 298 -16.30 -0.92 -1.65
N SER A 299 -17.26 -0.71 -0.74
CA SER A 299 -17.10 -0.18 0.61
C SER A 299 -17.97 -1.00 1.57
N MET A 300 -17.92 -0.70 2.87
CA MET A 300 -18.78 -1.37 3.86
C MET A 300 -20.28 -1.17 3.65
N SER A 301 -20.72 -0.16 2.88
CA SER A 301 -22.13 0.03 2.52
C SER A 301 -22.58 -0.82 1.32
N ASP A 302 -21.65 -1.44 0.61
CA ASP A 302 -21.92 -2.28 -0.56
C ASP A 302 -21.68 -3.76 -0.21
N PRO A 303 -22.74 -4.60 -0.18
CA PRO A 303 -22.59 -6.05 0.02
C PRO A 303 -21.81 -6.76 -1.08
N GLY A 304 -21.72 -6.17 -2.29
CA GLY A 304 -20.98 -6.72 -3.42
C GLY A 304 -21.61 -7.95 -4.08
N THR A 305 -22.91 -8.19 -3.89
CA THR A 305 -23.63 -9.37 -4.41
C THR A 305 -24.56 -9.08 -5.59
N SER A 306 -24.76 -7.80 -5.96
CA SER A 306 -25.65 -7.41 -7.06
C SER A 306 -24.98 -7.47 -8.45
N TYR A 307 -23.64 -7.48 -8.50
CA TYR A 307 -22.86 -7.38 -9.74
C TYR A 307 -21.81 -8.49 -9.90
N ARG A 308 -21.73 -9.42 -8.95
CA ARG A 308 -20.87 -10.61 -8.96
C ARG A 308 -21.44 -11.65 -8.02
N THR A 309 -21.09 -12.92 -8.25
CA THR A 309 -21.65 -14.03 -7.46
C THR A 309 -20.82 -14.28 -6.20
N ARG A 310 -21.45 -14.86 -5.17
CA ARG A 310 -20.71 -15.34 -3.99
C ARG A 310 -19.73 -16.45 -4.35
N GLU A 311 -20.08 -17.29 -5.33
CA GLU A 311 -19.22 -18.38 -5.80
C GLU A 311 -17.94 -17.85 -6.46
N GLU A 312 -18.02 -16.78 -7.25
CA GLU A 312 -16.84 -16.14 -7.83
C GLU A 312 -15.85 -15.71 -6.73
N VAL A 313 -16.34 -15.00 -5.71
CA VAL A 313 -15.50 -14.54 -4.58
C VAL A 313 -14.90 -15.72 -3.82
N GLN A 314 -15.68 -16.77 -3.56
CA GLN A 314 -15.20 -17.97 -2.85
C GLN A 314 -14.22 -18.79 -3.68
N SER A 315 -14.43 -18.87 -5.00
CA SER A 315 -13.51 -19.52 -5.92
C SER A 315 -12.15 -18.82 -5.92
N VAL A 316 -12.13 -17.48 -6.06
CA VAL A 316 -10.89 -16.71 -5.96
C VAL A 316 -10.23 -16.88 -4.60
N ARG A 317 -10.99 -16.82 -3.49
CA ARG A 317 -10.43 -16.97 -2.15
C ARG A 317 -9.87 -18.37 -1.88
N ARG A 318 -10.49 -19.43 -2.40
CA ARG A 318 -9.99 -20.82 -2.24
C ARG A 318 -8.79 -21.11 -3.14
N GLY A 319 -8.80 -20.59 -4.37
CA GLY A 319 -7.80 -20.92 -5.38
C GLY A 319 -6.62 -19.94 -5.45
N ARG A 320 -6.82 -18.67 -5.08
CA ARG A 320 -5.86 -17.58 -5.34
C ARG A 320 -5.59 -16.67 -4.14
N ASP A 321 -5.97 -17.01 -2.91
CA ASP A 321 -5.68 -16.12 -1.77
C ASP A 321 -4.17 -15.91 -1.57
N PRO A 322 -3.69 -14.65 -1.49
CA PRO A 322 -2.25 -14.37 -1.52
C PRO A 322 -1.53 -14.88 -0.27
N ILE A 323 -2.21 -14.94 0.88
CA ILE A 323 -1.64 -15.43 2.13
C ILE A 323 -1.55 -16.96 2.06
N THR A 324 -2.65 -17.63 1.70
CA THR A 324 -2.70 -19.09 1.62
C THR A 324 -1.75 -19.64 0.56
N LEU A 325 -1.69 -19.03 -0.63
CA LEU A 325 -0.75 -19.41 -1.68
C LEU A 325 0.70 -19.26 -1.20
N PHE A 326 1.03 -18.15 -0.56
CA PHE A 326 2.38 -17.93 -0.07
C PHE A 326 2.75 -18.90 1.06
N GLN A 327 1.87 -19.12 2.04
CA GLN A 327 2.07 -20.12 3.10
C GLN A 327 2.35 -21.51 2.52
N LYS A 328 1.58 -21.94 1.51
CA LYS A 328 1.78 -23.21 0.82
C LYS A 328 3.19 -23.29 0.21
N ARG A 329 3.61 -22.26 -0.51
CA ARG A 329 4.96 -22.19 -1.11
C ARG A 329 6.08 -22.23 -0.05
N LEU A 330 5.89 -21.58 1.09
CA LEU A 330 6.86 -21.59 2.19
C LEU A 330 6.95 -22.97 2.86
N SER A 331 5.83 -23.67 2.98
CA SER A 331 5.78 -25.04 3.52
C SER A 331 6.43 -26.04 2.57
N GLU A 332 6.09 -25.98 1.27
CA GLU A 332 6.64 -26.86 0.23
C GLU A 332 8.15 -26.69 0.05
N SER A 333 8.66 -25.46 0.17
CA SER A 333 10.09 -25.16 0.16
C SER A 333 10.79 -25.42 1.50
N GLN A 334 10.05 -25.88 2.51
CA GLN A 334 10.52 -26.10 3.88
C GLN A 334 11.12 -24.84 4.51
N LEU A 335 10.82 -23.64 4.00
CA LEU A 335 11.34 -22.38 4.52
C LEU A 335 10.68 -21.95 5.82
N VAL A 336 9.43 -22.33 6.07
CA VAL A 336 8.73 -21.99 7.31
C VAL A 336 7.92 -23.20 7.74
N THR A 337 8.03 -23.58 9.02
CA THR A 337 7.24 -24.70 9.55
C THR A 337 5.80 -24.30 9.85
N GLU A 338 4.94 -25.29 10.02
CA GLU A 338 3.54 -25.05 10.39
C GLU A 338 3.45 -24.38 11.78
N GLU A 339 4.31 -24.79 12.71
CA GLU A 339 4.39 -24.24 14.06
C GLU A 339 4.79 -22.76 14.06
N GLU A 340 5.76 -22.39 13.22
CA GLU A 340 6.17 -20.99 13.06
C GLU A 340 5.06 -20.14 12.46
N THR A 341 4.36 -20.68 11.47
CA THR A 341 3.20 -20.02 10.87
C THR A 341 2.10 -19.79 11.90
N LYS A 342 1.76 -20.80 12.72
CA LYS A 342 0.77 -20.68 13.80
C LYS A 342 1.20 -19.69 14.89
N ALA A 343 2.47 -19.69 15.27
CA ALA A 343 3.00 -18.75 16.25
C ALA A 343 2.89 -17.30 15.75
N LEU A 344 3.26 -17.07 14.49
CA LEU A 344 3.14 -15.77 13.83
C LEU A 344 1.69 -15.28 13.78
N GLU A 345 0.75 -16.17 13.38
CA GLU A 345 -0.68 -15.83 13.37
C GLU A 345 -1.23 -15.47 14.75
N LYS A 346 -0.83 -16.22 15.79
CA LYS A 346 -1.23 -15.95 17.17
C LYS A 346 -0.72 -14.59 17.65
N GLN A 347 0.55 -14.28 17.37
CA GLN A 347 1.15 -13.00 17.72
C GLN A 347 0.41 -11.85 17.03
N ILE A 348 0.21 -11.95 15.71
CA ILE A 348 -0.46 -10.90 14.93
C ILE A 348 -1.88 -10.67 15.40
N ARG A 349 -2.60 -11.75 15.75
CA ARG A 349 -3.93 -11.63 16.34
C ARG A 349 -3.88 -10.78 17.62
N GLN A 350 -2.95 -11.06 18.54
CA GLN A 350 -2.81 -10.29 19.78
C GLN A 350 -2.45 -8.82 19.52
N GLU A 351 -1.59 -8.54 18.54
CA GLU A 351 -1.23 -7.18 18.14
C GLU A 351 -2.46 -6.39 17.64
N VAL A 352 -3.30 -7.02 16.82
CA VAL A 352 -4.49 -6.40 16.22
C VAL A 352 -5.59 -6.24 17.26
N ASP A 353 -5.86 -7.27 18.06
CA ASP A 353 -6.86 -7.23 19.14
C ASP A 353 -6.52 -6.07 20.12
N LYS A 354 -5.24 -5.97 20.51
CA LYS A 354 -4.76 -4.86 21.34
C LYS A 354 -4.95 -3.50 20.67
N ALA A 355 -4.61 -3.36 19.38
CA ALA A 355 -4.77 -2.09 18.67
C ALA A 355 -6.24 -1.67 18.55
N ALA A 356 -7.15 -2.61 18.32
CA ALA A 356 -8.59 -2.36 18.23
C ALA A 356 -9.20 -1.98 19.60
N GLU A 357 -8.77 -2.63 20.68
CA GLU A 357 -9.18 -2.24 22.04
C GLU A 357 -8.67 -0.85 22.41
N GLN A 358 -7.38 -0.57 22.15
CA GLN A 358 -6.75 0.71 22.47
C GLN A 358 -7.42 1.88 21.76
N CYS A 359 -7.72 1.75 20.46
CA CYS A 359 -8.33 2.85 19.71
C CYS A 359 -9.76 3.19 20.21
N LEU A 360 -10.45 2.28 20.90
CA LEU A 360 -11.77 2.58 21.48
C LEU A 360 -11.67 3.32 22.82
N MET A 361 -10.52 3.21 23.51
CA MET A 361 -10.24 3.92 24.76
C MET A 361 -9.64 5.31 24.53
N ASP A 362 -9.14 5.59 23.33
CA ASP A 362 -8.51 6.88 23.00
C ASP A 362 -9.50 8.05 23.05
N PRO A 363 -9.05 9.25 23.41
CA PRO A 363 -9.94 10.41 23.50
C PRO A 363 -10.49 10.82 22.13
N GLU A 364 -11.76 11.21 22.11
CA GLU A 364 -12.34 11.94 20.97
C GLU A 364 -11.67 13.32 20.82
N PRO A 365 -11.63 13.89 19.60
CA PRO A 365 -11.18 15.26 19.40
C PRO A 365 -12.11 16.25 20.12
N ASP A 366 -11.54 17.29 20.75
CA ASP A 366 -12.34 18.37 21.32
C ASP A 366 -12.92 19.29 20.22
N GLU A 367 -13.84 20.18 20.58
CA GLU A 367 -14.54 21.03 19.60
C GLU A 367 -13.59 21.93 18.81
N GLU A 368 -12.45 22.33 19.38
CA GLU A 368 -11.49 23.20 18.69
C GLU A 368 -10.69 22.46 17.62
N HIS A 369 -10.55 21.13 17.73
CA HIS A 369 -9.80 20.30 16.75
C HIS A 369 -10.35 20.42 15.33
N ARG A 370 -11.64 20.72 15.17
CA ARG A 370 -12.27 20.87 13.83
C ARG A 370 -11.66 21.98 12.98
N PHE A 371 -10.90 22.89 13.59
CA PHE A 371 -10.24 23.99 12.89
C PHE A 371 -8.73 23.81 12.74
N PHE A 372 -8.16 22.75 13.31
CA PHE A 372 -6.71 22.55 13.29
C PHE A 372 -6.22 22.40 11.86
N ASN A 373 -4.98 22.86 11.62
CA ASN A 373 -4.29 22.70 10.35
C ASN A 373 -5.01 23.26 9.12
N ALA A 374 -5.90 24.25 9.29
CA ALA A 374 -6.52 24.97 8.17
C ALA A 374 -5.47 25.67 7.27
N TYR A 375 -4.39 26.17 7.88
CA TYR A 375 -3.20 26.68 7.19
C TYR A 375 -1.94 26.11 7.83
N GLN A 376 -0.94 25.78 7.01
CA GLN A 376 0.38 25.39 7.52
C GLN A 376 1.07 26.54 8.26
N LEU A 377 0.99 27.75 7.70
CA LEU A 377 1.43 29.00 8.34
C LEU A 377 0.20 29.88 8.53
N MET A 378 -0.30 29.94 9.76
CA MET A 378 -1.54 30.62 10.06
C MET A 378 -1.36 32.14 9.98
N PRO A 379 -2.22 32.87 9.22
CA PRO A 379 -2.15 34.32 9.16
C PRO A 379 -2.34 34.96 10.53
N VAL A 380 -1.66 36.09 10.77
CA VAL A 380 -1.82 36.85 12.02
C VAL A 380 -3.27 37.28 12.19
N GLY A 381 -3.85 36.98 13.35
CA GLY A 381 -5.25 37.32 13.66
C GLY A 381 -6.29 36.47 12.92
N PHE A 382 -5.89 35.35 12.31
CA PHE A 382 -6.83 34.45 11.64
C PHE A 382 -7.87 33.89 12.62
N ARG A 383 -9.14 33.95 12.23
CA ARG A 383 -10.27 33.40 12.97
C ARG A 383 -11.20 32.66 12.04
N VAL A 384 -11.82 31.60 12.54
CA VAL A 384 -12.83 30.81 11.82
C VAL A 384 -14.20 31.09 12.42
N ARG A 385 -15.17 31.37 11.56
CA ARG A 385 -16.56 31.62 11.96
C ARG A 385 -17.25 30.28 12.26
N GLY A 386 -17.99 30.22 13.37
CA GLY A 386 -18.84 29.09 13.71
C GLY A 386 -20.16 29.05 12.93
N CYS A 387 -21.06 28.16 13.34
CA CYS A 387 -22.43 28.12 12.81
C CYS A 387 -23.26 29.35 13.22
N ASP A 388 -22.91 29.96 14.35
CA ASP A 388 -23.48 31.22 14.82
C ASP A 388 -22.68 32.42 14.26
N PRO A 389 -23.34 33.43 13.67
CA PRO A 389 -22.68 34.62 13.11
C PRO A 389 -21.77 35.41 14.05
N LEU A 390 -21.99 35.32 15.35
CA LEU A 390 -21.26 36.08 16.37
C LEU A 390 -20.13 35.26 16.99
N THR A 391 -20.07 33.96 16.69
CA THR A 391 -19.11 33.03 17.28
C THR A 391 -17.89 32.87 16.39
N TRP A 392 -16.71 33.15 16.95
CA TRP A 392 -15.42 33.07 16.27
C TRP A 392 -14.44 32.22 17.07
N PHE A 393 -13.71 31.37 16.38
CA PHE A 393 -12.70 30.49 16.94
C PHE A 393 -11.31 30.88 16.44
N THR A 394 -10.31 30.77 17.30
CA THR A 394 -8.91 30.89 16.90
C THR A 394 -8.36 29.48 16.74
N PRO A 395 -8.08 29.02 15.51
CA PRO A 395 -7.53 27.69 15.32
C PRO A 395 -6.19 27.55 16.04
N LYS A 396 -5.89 26.33 16.50
CA LYS A 396 -4.55 25.97 16.96
C LYS A 396 -3.81 25.27 15.81
N GLN A 397 -2.49 25.34 15.86
CA GLN A 397 -1.63 24.52 15.00
C GLN A 397 -1.55 23.10 15.54
#